data_AF-A0A2E6KI22-F1
#
_entry.id   AF-A0A2E6KI22-F1
#
_cell.length_a   1.000
_cell.length_b   1.000
_cell.length_c   1.000
_cell.angle_alpha   90.00
_cell.angle_beta   90.00
_cell.angle_gamma   90.00
#
_symmetry.space_group_name_H-M   'P 1'
#
loop_
_entity.id
_entity.type
_entity.pdbx_description
1 polymer ?
#
loop_
_entity_poly.entity_id
_entity_poly.type
_entity_poly.pdbx_seq_one_letter_code
_entity_poly.pdbx_strand_id
1 'polypeptide(L)'
;WLPPGGHVEENETPVDTAIRETFEESGLNIEIIDYDLERKNRHFIDVKEIIPPYTILLEKINDPKNGEHIHIDMIYFSQALNPKDLKSGWFWANENELKGNVNLNFNNSNDEKIQDDVKFFGLKCIELRRKYGN
;
A
#
# COMPACT_ATOMS: atom_id res chain seq x y z
N TRP A 1 8.02 -6.27 8.11
CA TRP A 1 7.75 -4.97 7.48
C TRP A 1 6.56 -5.07 6.54
N LEU A 2 5.67 -4.07 6.58
CA LEU A 2 4.45 -3.98 5.77
C LEU A 2 4.27 -2.54 5.27
N PRO A 3 3.58 -2.33 4.13
CA PRO A 3 3.10 -1.00 3.75
C PRO A 3 2.01 -0.52 4.74
N PRO A 4 1.68 0.79 4.75
CA PRO A 4 0.54 1.28 5.53
C PRO A 4 -0.76 0.71 4.98
N GLY A 5 -1.70 0.43 5.87
CA GLY A 5 -3.01 -0.14 5.51
C GLY A 5 -3.78 -0.67 6.71
N GLY A 6 -5.04 -1.03 6.48
CA GLY A 6 -5.93 -1.45 7.55
C GLY A 6 -7.28 -1.92 7.03
N HIS A 7 -8.23 -2.08 7.95
CA HIS A 7 -9.57 -2.55 7.62
C HIS A 7 -10.40 -1.45 6.97
N VAL A 8 -11.22 -1.83 6.00
CA VAL A 8 -12.23 -0.95 5.43
C VAL A 8 -13.34 -0.73 6.44
N GLU A 9 -13.66 0.53 6.73
CA GLU A 9 -14.73 0.89 7.66
C GLU A 9 -16.13 0.88 7.01
N GLU A 10 -17.18 0.99 7.82
CA GLU A 10 -18.55 1.07 7.33
C GLU A 10 -18.75 2.35 6.49
N ASN A 11 -19.32 2.21 5.30
CA ASN A 11 -19.49 3.29 4.32
C ASN A 11 -18.19 3.91 3.78
N GLU A 12 -17.07 3.18 3.90
CA GLU A 12 -15.77 3.56 3.32
C GLU A 12 -15.50 2.76 2.04
N THR A 13 -14.95 3.41 1.00
CA THR A 13 -14.43 2.67 -0.15
C THR A 13 -13.00 2.20 0.12
N PRO A 14 -12.50 1.13 -0.52
CA PRO A 14 -11.11 0.72 -0.36
C PRO A 14 -10.07 1.81 -0.73
N VAL A 15 -10.43 2.73 -1.62
CA VAL A 15 -9.62 3.90 -1.97
C VAL A 15 -9.56 4.89 -0.80
N ASP A 16 -10.70 5.17 -0.18
CA ASP A 16 -10.78 6.05 0.99
C ASP A 16 -10.00 5.44 2.16
N THR A 17 -10.14 4.13 2.40
CA THR A 17 -9.39 3.38 3.42
C THR A 17 -7.88 3.52 3.21
N ALA A 18 -7.39 3.28 2.00
CA ALA A 18 -5.95 3.40 1.70
C ALA A 18 -5.42 4.81 2.01
N ILE A 19 -6.20 5.85 1.70
CA ILE A 19 -5.85 7.24 1.98
C ILE A 19 -5.85 7.53 3.49
N ARG A 20 -6.92 7.14 4.19
CA ARG A 20 -7.07 7.35 5.64
C ARG A 20 -5.98 6.62 6.43
N GLU A 21 -5.84 5.32 6.23
CA GLU A 21 -4.86 4.48 6.95
C GLU A 21 -3.43 4.98 6.72
N THR A 22 -3.09 5.34 5.47
CA THR A 22 -1.77 5.90 5.19
C THR A 22 -1.50 7.18 6.00
N PHE A 23 -2.48 8.07 6.11
CA PHE A 23 -2.34 9.29 6.90
C PHE A 23 -2.29 9.02 8.41
N GLU A 24 -3.16 8.14 8.91
CA GLU A 24 -3.26 7.77 10.32
C GLU A 24 -2.01 7.05 10.82
N GLU A 25 -1.44 6.15 10.03
CA GLU A 25 -0.27 5.38 10.42
C GLU A 25 1.05 6.12 10.19
N SER A 26 1.21 6.75 9.02
CA SER A 26 2.51 7.31 8.60
C SER A 26 2.58 8.84 8.64
N GLY A 27 1.44 9.54 8.59
CA GLY A 27 1.36 11.00 8.47
C GLY A 27 1.43 11.54 7.04
N LEU A 28 1.50 10.66 6.04
CA LEU A 28 1.54 11.04 4.63
C LEU A 28 0.15 11.29 4.07
N ASN A 29 -0.01 12.40 3.34
CA ASN A 29 -1.10 12.57 2.39
C ASN A 29 -0.68 11.94 1.06
N ILE A 30 -1.56 11.15 0.48
CA ILE A 30 -1.29 10.44 -0.76
C ILE A 30 -2.36 10.71 -1.82
N GLU A 31 -1.98 10.54 -3.07
CA GLU A 31 -2.90 10.38 -4.20
C GLU A 31 -2.72 8.97 -4.77
N ILE A 32 -3.83 8.25 -4.92
CA ILE A 32 -3.82 6.91 -5.53
C ILE A 32 -3.60 7.05 -7.04
N ILE A 33 -2.67 6.27 -7.57
CA ILE A 33 -2.32 6.32 -9.00
C ILE A 33 -3.40 5.57 -9.80
N ASP A 34 -4.04 6.29 -10.71
CA ASP A 34 -4.92 5.69 -11.69
C ASP A 34 -4.15 5.36 -12.98
N TYR A 35 -4.10 4.07 -13.34
CA TYR A 35 -3.44 3.57 -14.55
C TYR A 35 -4.32 3.59 -15.81
N ASP A 36 -5.62 3.86 -15.70
CA ASP A 36 -6.54 4.00 -16.83
C ASP A 36 -7.06 5.46 -16.90
N LEU A 37 -6.36 6.23 -17.74
CA LEU A 37 -6.60 7.66 -17.95
C LEU A 37 -8.01 7.96 -18.47
N GLU A 38 -8.66 7.00 -19.13
CA GLU A 38 -9.99 7.18 -19.70
C GLU A 38 -11.10 7.01 -18.66
N ARG A 39 -10.81 6.47 -17.47
CA ARG A 39 -11.83 6.31 -16.41
C ARG A 39 -12.46 7.61 -15.99
N LYS A 40 -11.68 8.69 -15.93
CA LYS A 40 -12.19 10.04 -15.63
C LYS A 40 -13.22 10.53 -16.66
N ASN A 41 -13.21 9.96 -17.87
CA ASN A 41 -14.14 10.29 -18.95
C ASN A 41 -15.36 9.36 -18.98
N ARG A 42 -15.36 8.25 -18.23
CA ARG A 42 -16.52 7.36 -18.12
C ARG A 42 -17.54 7.95 -17.16
N HIS A 43 -18.78 8.01 -17.62
CA HIS A 43 -19.88 8.51 -16.82
C HIS A 43 -21.06 7.55 -16.90
N PHE A 44 -21.59 7.19 -15.73
CA PHE A 44 -22.74 6.31 -15.59
C PHE A 44 -23.80 7.04 -14.75
N ILE A 45 -25.07 6.80 -15.05
CA ILE A 45 -26.18 7.36 -14.26
C ILE A 45 -26.25 6.58 -12.94
N ASP A 46 -26.26 7.30 -11.80
CA ASP A 46 -26.38 6.78 -10.44
C ASP A 46 -25.30 5.75 -9.99
N VAL A 47 -24.21 5.62 -10.76
CA VAL A 47 -23.11 4.70 -10.45
C VAL A 47 -21.78 5.44 -10.55
N LYS A 48 -20.96 5.33 -9.52
CA LYS A 48 -19.59 5.84 -9.51
C LYS A 48 -18.61 4.68 -9.63
N GLU A 49 -17.81 4.69 -10.68
CA GLU A 49 -16.63 3.83 -10.75
C GLU A 49 -15.52 4.42 -9.86
N ILE A 50 -14.91 3.58 -9.02
CA ILE A 50 -13.72 3.93 -8.23
C ILE A 50 -12.46 3.35 -8.86
N ILE A 51 -11.29 3.84 -8.44
CA ILE A 51 -10.02 3.30 -8.89
C ILE A 51 -9.92 1.85 -8.41
N PRO A 52 -9.71 0.85 -9.30
CA PRO A 52 -9.53 -0.52 -8.87
C PRO A 52 -8.16 -0.69 -8.19
N PRO A 53 -7.99 -1.66 -7.28
CA PRO A 53 -6.67 -1.98 -6.77
C PRO A 53 -5.76 -2.47 -7.89
N TYR A 54 -4.45 -2.26 -7.74
CA TYR A 54 -3.44 -2.80 -8.64
C TYR A 54 -3.49 -4.33 -8.65
N THR A 55 -3.71 -4.93 -7.48
CA THR A 55 -3.98 -6.36 -7.33
C THR A 55 -4.84 -6.61 -6.09
N ILE A 56 -5.46 -7.79 -6.06
CA ILE A 56 -6.15 -8.31 -4.88
C ILE A 56 -5.39 -9.55 -4.42
N LEU A 57 -5.02 -9.61 -3.14
CA LEU A 57 -4.39 -10.77 -2.52
C LEU A 57 -5.39 -11.49 -1.62
N LEU A 58 -5.22 -12.81 -1.48
CA LEU A 58 -5.99 -13.64 -0.56
C LEU A 58 -5.02 -14.21 0.46
N GLU A 59 -5.06 -13.70 1.68
CA GLU A 59 -4.09 -14.03 2.72
C GLU A 59 -4.73 -14.85 3.82
N LYS A 60 -4.06 -15.92 4.25
CA LYS A 60 -4.47 -16.68 5.43
C LYS A 60 -3.79 -16.09 6.64
N ILE A 61 -4.58 -15.52 7.53
CA ILE A 61 -4.10 -14.90 8.77
C ILE A 61 -4.52 -15.77 9.94
N ASN A 62 -3.63 -15.94 10.91
CA ASN A 62 -3.93 -16.55 12.18
C ASN A 62 -3.57 -15.55 13.28
N ASP A 63 -4.57 -14.82 13.77
CA ASP A 63 -4.38 -13.81 14.79
C ASP A 63 -4.90 -14.29 16.17
N PRO A 64 -4.35 -13.80 17.30
CA PRO A 64 -4.72 -14.27 18.63
C PRO A 64 -6.19 -14.04 19.02
N LYS A 65 -6.85 -13.07 18.41
CA LYS A 65 -8.23 -12.65 18.71
C LYS A 65 -9.25 -13.44 17.91
N ASN A 66 -9.00 -13.65 16.60
CA ASN A 66 -9.99 -14.27 15.71
C ASN A 66 -9.62 -15.69 15.23
N GLY A 67 -8.40 -16.17 15.50
CA GLY A 67 -7.90 -17.46 15.03
C GLY A 67 -7.60 -17.44 13.52
N GLU A 68 -7.67 -18.61 12.87
CA GLU A 68 -7.44 -18.72 11.43
C GLU A 68 -8.62 -18.14 10.64
N HIS A 69 -8.33 -17.19 9.77
CA HIS A 69 -9.29 -16.57 8.87
C HIS A 69 -8.57 -16.04 7.63
N ILE A 70 -9.35 -15.46 6.70
CA ILE A 70 -8.84 -15.00 5.41
C ILE A 70 -9.03 -13.49 5.31
N HIS A 71 -7.98 -12.81 4.87
CA HIS A 71 -8.03 -11.42 4.43
C HIS A 71 -8.09 -11.34 2.91
N ILE A 72 -8.83 -10.36 2.41
CA ILE A 72 -8.82 -9.94 1.00
C ILE A 72 -8.15 -8.57 0.96
N ASP A 73 -6.91 -8.53 0.49
CA ASP A 73 -6.08 -7.34 0.53
C ASP A 73 -6.10 -6.63 -0.82
N MET A 74 -6.51 -5.37 -0.82
CA MET A 74 -6.60 -4.55 -2.03
C MET A 74 -5.39 -3.63 -2.08
N ILE A 75 -4.41 -3.98 -2.92
CA ILE A 75 -3.13 -3.27 -2.99
C ILE A 75 -3.25 -2.09 -3.96
N TYR A 76 -2.93 -0.89 -3.47
CA TYR A 76 -2.88 0.34 -4.27
C TYR A 76 -1.47 0.90 -4.36
N PHE A 77 -1.14 1.50 -5.50
CA PHE A 77 0.05 2.32 -5.65
C PHE A 77 -0.32 3.78 -5.56
N SER A 78 0.50 4.55 -4.88
CA SER A 78 0.21 5.95 -4.56
C SER A 78 1.44 6.83 -4.67
N GLN A 79 1.20 8.13 -4.79
CA GLN A 79 2.22 9.16 -4.68
C GLN A 79 2.01 9.94 -3.40
N ALA A 80 3.07 10.10 -2.61
CA ALA A 80 3.06 11.04 -1.49
C ALA A 80 3.01 12.49 -2.01
N LEU A 81 2.01 13.23 -1.57
CA LEU A 81 1.81 14.65 -1.91
C LEU A 81 2.68 15.56 -1.04
N ASN A 82 3.09 15.05 0.12
CA ASN A 82 3.90 15.76 1.10
C ASN A 82 5.00 14.83 1.64
N PRO A 83 6.08 14.58 0.89
CA PRO A 83 7.20 13.80 1.42
C PRO A 83 7.85 14.58 2.57
N LYS A 84 7.47 14.24 3.80
CA LYS A 84 7.94 14.81 5.07
C LYS A 84 8.54 13.68 5.93
N ASP A 85 9.00 14.05 7.12
CA ASP A 85 9.33 13.10 8.17
C ASP A 85 8.10 12.22 8.48
N LEU A 86 8.34 10.91 8.56
CA LEU A 86 7.33 9.91 8.86
C LEU A 86 7.14 9.79 10.37
N LYS A 87 5.96 9.31 10.80
CA LYS A 87 5.74 8.93 12.20
C LYS A 87 6.74 7.84 12.63
N SER A 88 7.00 7.75 13.94
CA SER A 88 7.92 6.75 14.50
C SER A 88 7.51 5.33 14.09
N GLY A 89 8.48 4.50 13.72
CA GLY A 89 8.25 3.13 13.21
C GLY A 89 8.17 3.04 11.68
N TRP A 90 8.07 4.17 10.98
CA TRP A 90 8.04 4.22 9.51
C TRP A 90 9.36 4.74 8.93
N PHE A 91 9.74 4.21 7.77
CA PHE A 91 10.91 4.64 7.01
C PHE A 91 10.63 4.55 5.51
N TRP A 92 11.38 5.34 4.74
CA TRP A 92 11.39 5.22 3.28
C TRP A 92 12.31 4.10 2.85
N ALA A 93 11.87 3.27 1.91
CA ALA A 93 12.69 2.24 1.28
C ALA A 93 12.90 2.53 -0.21
N ASN A 94 14.15 2.54 -0.65
CA ASN A 94 14.52 2.68 -2.06
C ASN A 94 14.68 1.30 -2.75
N GLU A 95 14.86 1.31 -4.07
CA GLU A 95 14.97 0.08 -4.86
C GLU A 95 16.10 -0.85 -4.42
N ASN A 96 17.26 -0.31 -4.03
CA ASN A 96 18.38 -1.13 -3.58
C ASN A 96 18.11 -1.76 -2.22
N GLU A 97 17.39 -1.06 -1.34
CA GLU A 97 16.96 -1.59 -0.03
C GLU A 97 15.95 -2.72 -0.20
N LEU A 98 15.01 -2.59 -1.14
CA LEU A 98 14.04 -3.64 -1.46
C LEU A 98 14.65 -4.84 -2.18
N LYS A 99 15.63 -4.62 -3.08
CA LYS A 99 16.37 -5.69 -3.78
C LYS A 99 17.40 -6.39 -2.89
N GLY A 100 17.95 -5.68 -1.92
CA GLY A 100 19.04 -6.15 -1.09
C GLY A 100 18.58 -7.08 0.03
N ASN A 101 19.55 -7.79 0.60
CA ASN A 101 19.46 -8.34 1.95
C ASN A 101 19.79 -7.25 2.97
N VAL A 102 19.22 -6.04 2.81
CA VAL A 102 19.47 -4.99 3.81
C VAL A 102 18.83 -5.48 5.10
N ASN A 103 19.68 -5.75 6.10
CA ASN A 103 19.22 -5.88 7.48
C ASN A 103 18.61 -4.53 7.85
N LEU A 104 17.30 -4.41 7.68
CA LEU A 104 16.51 -3.32 8.24
C LEU A 104 16.37 -3.51 9.76
N ASN A 105 17.31 -4.22 10.40
CA ASN A 105 17.34 -4.55 11.81
C ASN A 105 17.62 -3.27 12.61
N PHE A 106 16.56 -2.55 12.94
CA PHE A 106 16.64 -1.41 13.85
C PHE A 106 16.61 -1.85 15.33
N ASN A 107 16.31 -3.12 15.63
CA ASN A 107 16.14 -3.64 17.00
C ASN A 107 17.08 -4.80 17.42
N ASN A 108 18.18 -5.09 16.70
CA ASN A 108 19.10 -6.20 17.04
C ASN A 108 18.44 -7.60 17.17
N SER A 109 17.20 -7.79 16.71
CA SER A 109 16.62 -9.10 16.45
C SER A 109 16.98 -9.52 15.02
N ASN A 110 17.63 -10.67 14.86
CA ASN A 110 18.26 -11.06 13.59
C ASN A 110 17.31 -11.56 12.49
N ASP A 111 15.98 -11.42 12.65
CA ASP A 111 15.01 -12.23 11.88
C ASP A 111 13.88 -11.46 11.16
N GLU A 112 13.79 -10.12 11.25
CA GLU A 112 12.69 -9.39 10.58
C GLU A 112 12.97 -9.16 9.08
N LYS A 113 12.59 -10.14 8.26
CA LYS A 113 12.59 -10.03 6.80
C LYS A 113 11.38 -9.22 6.32
N ILE A 114 11.59 -8.36 5.31
CA ILE A 114 10.46 -7.85 4.50
C ILE A 114 9.86 -9.05 3.76
N GLN A 115 8.53 -9.16 3.76
CA GLN A 115 7.80 -10.22 3.07
C GLN A 115 7.97 -10.13 1.55
N ASP A 116 7.90 -11.27 0.85
CA ASP A 116 8.24 -11.35 -0.57
C ASP A 116 7.26 -10.59 -1.46
N ASP A 117 5.98 -10.59 -1.12
CA ASP A 117 4.92 -9.80 -1.74
C ASP A 117 5.19 -8.29 -1.58
N VAL A 118 5.55 -7.83 -0.39
CA VAL A 118 5.88 -6.42 -0.12
C VAL A 118 7.07 -5.98 -0.96
N LYS A 119 8.12 -6.81 -1.07
CA LYS A 119 9.26 -6.53 -1.96
C LYS A 119 8.83 -6.47 -3.42
N PHE A 120 8.07 -7.46 -3.87
CA PHE A 120 7.61 -7.54 -5.25
C PHE A 120 6.79 -6.31 -5.64
N PHE A 121 5.78 -5.96 -4.84
CA PHE A 121 4.91 -4.81 -5.13
C PHE A 121 5.61 -3.47 -4.94
N GLY A 122 6.52 -3.33 -3.96
CA GLY A 122 7.35 -2.13 -3.82
C GLY A 122 8.24 -1.89 -5.05
N LEU A 123 8.90 -2.93 -5.54
CA LEU A 123 9.72 -2.84 -6.77
C LEU A 123 8.84 -2.56 -8.00
N LYS A 124 7.66 -3.18 -8.07
CA LYS A 124 6.73 -2.94 -9.17
C LYS A 124 6.20 -1.51 -9.20
N CYS A 125 5.91 -0.92 -8.04
CA CYS A 125 5.52 0.49 -7.92
C CYS A 125 6.61 1.41 -8.47
N ILE A 126 7.89 1.17 -8.10
CA ILE A 126 9.04 1.94 -8.60
C ILE A 126 9.18 1.79 -10.13
N GLU A 127 9.05 0.58 -10.65
CA GLU A 127 9.09 0.31 -12.10
C GLU A 127 8.01 1.10 -12.84
N LEU A 128 6.76 1.04 -12.37
CA LEU A 128 5.64 1.73 -13.00
C LEU A 128 5.78 3.25 -12.92
N ARG A 129 6.27 3.80 -11.80
CA ARG A 129 6.53 5.24 -11.68
C ARG A 129 7.57 5.73 -12.68
N ARG A 130 8.60 4.93 -12.98
CA ARG A 130 9.61 5.27 -14.01
C ARG A 130 9.05 5.20 -15.42
N LYS A 131 8.15 4.24 -15.67
CA LYS A 131 7.59 4.02 -17.00
C LYS A 131 6.51 5.05 -17.37
N TYR A 132 5.68 5.44 -16.41
CA TYR A 132 4.47 6.23 -16.66
C TYR A 132 4.43 7.59 -15.97
N GLY A 133 5.28 7.81 -14.97
CA GLY A 133 5.31 9.09 -14.30
C GLY A 133 6.30 10.03 -14.97
N ASN A 134 5.87 11.28 -15.21
CA ASN A 134 6.74 12.37 -15.64
C ASN A 134 7.88 12.63 -14.66
#